data_AF-A0A7M4AV29-F1
#
_entry.id   AF-A0A7M4AV29-F1
#
_cell.length_a   1.000
_cell.length_b   1.000
_cell.length_c   1.000
_cell.angle_alpha   90.00
_cell.angle_beta   90.00
_cell.angle_gamma   90.00
#
_symmetry.space_group_name_H-M   'P 1'
#
loop_
_entity.id
_entity.type
_entity.pdbx_description
1 polymer ?
#
loop_
_entity_poly.entity_id
_entity_poly.type
_entity_poly.pdbx_seq_one_letter_code
_entity_poly.pdbx_strand_id
1 'polypeptide(L)'
;MLRPAFALGVLLLLAMLPLASSVQIDAQNDEPVWRSVGLDPDLWTDRPEAEESPMMVSYQGNAVIEMNVSYQPGWGEERVEGSVVIELFENWAPITTNNMIDHVESGLYDGVFFHRVINDFVTQAGDPTCKTVGIYPAASPSCGSGGTGETIPLEHNDNLSHVD
;
A
#
# COMPACT_ATOMS: atom_id res chain seq x y z
N MET A 1 17.78 -52.78 -77.39
CA MET A 1 19.07 -52.09 -77.27
C MET A 1 19.06 -51.27 -75.97
N LEU A 2 20.08 -51.49 -75.13
CA LEU A 2 20.62 -50.73 -73.98
C LEU A 2 19.68 -49.94 -73.01
N ARG A 3 19.78 -50.30 -71.72
CA ARG A 3 19.47 -49.54 -70.48
C ARG A 3 20.62 -48.52 -70.19
N PRO A 4 20.71 -47.84 -69.02
CA PRO A 4 19.82 -46.90 -68.28
C PRO A 4 20.60 -45.61 -67.88
N ALA A 5 20.03 -44.69 -67.09
CA ALA A 5 20.65 -44.13 -65.86
C ALA A 5 19.86 -42.96 -65.24
N PHE A 6 19.70 -43.06 -63.93
CA PHE A 6 19.19 -42.07 -62.98
C PHE A 6 20.00 -40.76 -63.00
N ALA A 7 19.32 -39.62 -62.85
CA ALA A 7 19.93 -38.40 -62.32
C ALA A 7 19.08 -37.89 -61.14
N LEU A 8 19.73 -37.88 -59.98
CA LEU A 8 19.27 -37.48 -58.67
C LEU A 8 19.12 -35.94 -58.65
N GLY A 9 17.91 -35.43 -58.46
CA GLY A 9 17.62 -33.99 -58.36
C GLY A 9 17.18 -33.65 -56.93
N VAL A 10 18.03 -32.90 -56.25
CA VAL A 10 18.04 -32.56 -54.82
C VAL A 10 16.73 -31.92 -54.32
N LEU A 11 16.24 -32.44 -53.20
CA LEU A 11 15.21 -31.86 -52.33
C LEU A 11 15.78 -30.61 -51.64
N LEU A 12 15.19 -29.44 -51.87
CA LEU A 12 15.41 -28.27 -51.01
C LEU A 12 14.05 -27.73 -50.56
N LEU A 13 13.50 -28.36 -49.51
CA LEU A 13 12.36 -27.83 -48.79
C LEU A 13 12.88 -26.66 -47.93
N LEU A 14 12.64 -25.43 -48.36
CA LEU A 14 12.97 -24.24 -47.57
C LEU A 14 11.99 -24.14 -46.40
N ALA A 15 12.31 -24.79 -45.27
CA ALA A 15 11.58 -24.63 -44.04
C ALA A 15 11.85 -23.23 -43.49
N MET A 16 10.93 -22.29 -43.75
CA MET A 16 10.85 -21.01 -43.05
C MET A 16 10.45 -21.29 -41.59
N LEU A 17 11.44 -21.50 -40.72
CA LEU A 17 11.25 -21.48 -39.28
C LEU A 17 10.96 -20.04 -38.86
N PRO A 18 9.83 -19.73 -38.21
CA PRO A 18 9.68 -18.45 -37.55
C PRO A 18 10.71 -18.40 -36.41
N LEU A 19 11.60 -17.41 -36.47
CA LEU A 19 12.39 -16.99 -35.32
C LEU A 19 11.38 -16.54 -34.25
N ALA A 20 11.07 -17.44 -33.32
CA ALA A 20 10.44 -17.07 -32.07
C ALA A 20 11.46 -16.21 -31.33
N SER A 21 11.34 -14.89 -31.45
CA SER A 21 11.98 -13.96 -30.55
C SER A 21 11.50 -14.31 -29.16
N SER A 22 12.35 -14.92 -28.34
CA SER A 22 12.10 -15.00 -26.91
C SER A 22 12.14 -13.57 -26.41
N VAL A 23 10.97 -12.95 -26.25
CA VAL A 23 10.82 -11.78 -25.40
C VAL A 23 11.26 -12.25 -24.02
N GLN A 24 12.47 -11.86 -23.63
CA GLN A 24 12.88 -11.90 -22.24
C GLN A 24 12.06 -10.82 -21.57
N ILE A 25 10.93 -11.22 -20.96
CA ILE A 25 10.30 -10.39 -19.93
C ILE A 25 11.28 -10.44 -18.78
N ASP A 26 12.14 -9.43 -18.71
CA ASP A 26 12.87 -9.14 -17.50
C ASP A 26 11.79 -8.78 -16.46
N ALA A 27 11.60 -9.64 -15.48
CA ALA A 27 10.78 -9.32 -14.31
C ALA A 27 11.60 -8.32 -13.50
N GLN A 28 11.64 -7.08 -13.98
CA GLN A 28 12.17 -5.97 -13.22
C GLN A 28 11.17 -5.78 -12.08
N ASN A 29 11.61 -6.17 -10.87
CA ASN A 29 11.00 -5.75 -9.60
C ASN A 29 11.17 -4.22 -9.51
N ASP A 30 10.44 -3.48 -10.34
CA ASP A 30 10.32 -2.04 -10.20
C ASP A 30 9.48 -1.82 -8.95
N GLU A 31 10.16 -1.58 -7.84
CA GLU A 31 9.53 -1.19 -6.58
C GLU A 31 8.54 -0.03 -6.85
N PRO A 32 7.31 -0.09 -6.30
CA PRO A 32 6.30 0.92 -6.59
C PRO A 32 6.78 2.32 -6.18
N VAL A 33 6.33 3.35 -6.92
CA VAL A 33 6.82 4.76 -6.80
C VAL A 33 6.83 5.25 -5.35
N TRP A 34 5.85 4.87 -4.54
CA TRP A 34 5.75 5.26 -3.13
C TRP A 34 6.91 4.76 -2.25
N ARG A 35 7.67 3.73 -2.66
CA ARG A 35 8.90 3.28 -1.98
C ARG A 35 10.12 4.15 -2.23
N SER A 36 10.09 4.97 -3.28
CA SER A 36 11.22 5.81 -3.68
C SER A 36 11.18 7.22 -3.09
N VAL A 37 10.11 7.56 -2.38
CA VAL A 37 9.90 8.88 -1.77
C VAL A 37 10.39 8.83 -0.32
N GLY A 38 11.53 9.47 -0.03
CA GLY A 38 11.90 9.76 1.35
C GLY A 38 11.03 10.90 1.89
N LEU A 39 10.63 10.82 3.16
CA LEU A 39 10.00 11.96 3.83
C LEU A 39 11.09 12.90 4.35
N ASP A 40 10.85 14.20 4.19
CA ASP A 40 11.67 15.25 4.81
C ASP A 40 10.86 15.88 5.94
N PRO A 41 11.09 15.48 7.21
CA PRO A 41 10.37 16.00 8.37
C PRO A 41 10.55 17.51 8.57
N ASP A 42 11.61 18.11 8.02
CA ASP A 42 11.86 19.56 8.15
C ASP A 42 10.88 20.40 7.35
N LEU A 43 10.14 19.79 6.42
CA LEU A 43 9.08 20.45 5.63
C LEU A 43 7.76 20.60 6.40
N TRP A 44 7.64 20.02 7.59
CA TRP A 44 6.37 19.95 8.32
C TRP A 44 6.24 21.12 9.29
N THR A 45 5.20 21.93 9.11
CA THR A 45 5.01 23.18 9.89
C THR A 45 4.07 23.03 11.08
N ASP A 46 3.40 21.89 11.23
CA ASP A 46 2.34 21.61 12.19
C ASP A 46 2.69 20.48 13.18
N ARG A 47 3.96 20.09 13.25
CA ARG A 47 4.42 19.03 14.14
C ARG A 47 4.34 19.49 15.61
N PRO A 48 3.87 18.64 16.55
CA PRO A 48 4.07 18.88 17.98
C PRO A 48 5.57 18.95 18.33
N GLU A 49 5.92 19.54 19.48
CA GLU A 49 7.30 19.54 19.96
C GLU A 49 7.80 18.09 20.02
N ALA A 50 8.81 17.78 19.23
CA ALA A 50 9.26 16.41 19.05
C ALA A 50 10.19 16.01 20.19
N GLU A 51 9.86 14.93 20.90
CA GLU A 51 10.85 14.21 21.70
C GLU A 51 11.82 13.44 20.79
N GLU A 52 13.07 13.29 21.22
CA GLU A 52 14.06 12.53 20.47
C GLU A 52 13.65 11.06 20.37
N SER A 53 13.45 10.57 19.15
CA SER A 53 13.11 9.17 18.88
C SER A 53 13.82 8.68 17.62
N PRO A 54 14.23 7.40 17.56
CA PRO A 54 14.72 6.77 16.32
C PRO A 54 13.75 6.92 15.13
N MET A 55 12.45 7.08 15.40
CA MET A 55 11.41 7.31 14.39
C MET A 55 11.42 8.72 13.77
N MET A 56 12.25 9.64 14.28
CA MET A 56 12.44 10.97 13.68
C MET A 56 13.28 10.92 12.40
N VAL A 57 13.98 9.82 12.16
CA VAL A 57 14.86 9.65 10.99
C VAL A 57 14.12 8.80 9.96
N SER A 58 13.79 9.41 8.81
CA SER A 58 13.20 8.70 7.67
C SER A 58 14.27 7.83 6.99
N TYR A 59 13.87 6.63 6.55
CA TYR A 59 14.75 5.73 5.80
C TYR A 59 14.26 5.56 4.37
N GLN A 60 15.15 5.80 3.40
CA GLN A 60 14.85 5.56 1.99
C GLN A 60 14.52 4.07 1.77
N GLY A 61 13.36 3.79 1.16
CA GLY A 61 12.87 2.45 0.87
C GLY A 61 11.70 1.99 1.75
N ASN A 62 11.45 2.66 2.88
CA ASN A 62 10.25 2.43 3.68
C ASN A 62 8.99 2.81 2.89
N ALA A 63 7.91 2.08 3.14
CA ALA A 63 6.61 2.43 2.61
C ALA A 63 6.10 3.75 3.17
N VAL A 64 5.65 4.64 2.28
CA VAL A 64 4.94 5.87 2.64
C VAL A 64 3.51 5.76 2.14
N ILE A 65 2.54 5.93 3.06
CA ILE A 65 1.12 5.96 2.75
C ILE A 65 0.58 7.38 2.96
N GLU A 66 -0.30 7.80 2.07
CA GLU A 66 -1.04 9.07 2.19
C GLU A 66 -2.52 8.75 2.36
N MET A 67 -3.10 9.24 3.45
CA MET A 67 -4.52 9.11 3.75
C MET A 67 -5.21 10.45 3.53
N ASN A 68 -6.13 10.49 2.58
CA ASN A 68 -7.01 11.65 2.39
C ASN A 68 -8.15 11.57 3.42
N VAL A 69 -8.25 12.60 4.25
CA VAL A 69 -9.25 12.69 5.32
C VAL A 69 -10.15 13.89 5.10
N SER A 70 -11.44 13.71 5.40
CA SER A 70 -12.41 14.80 5.35
C SER A 70 -13.17 14.92 6.66
N TYR A 71 -13.51 16.15 7.02
CA TYR A 71 -14.31 16.47 8.19
C TYR A 71 -15.43 17.42 7.82
N GLN A 72 -16.64 17.11 8.27
CA GLN A 72 -17.80 17.99 8.13
C GLN A 72 -18.24 18.43 9.53
N PRO A 73 -18.03 19.70 9.91
CA PRO A 73 -18.31 20.15 11.27
C PRO A 73 -19.81 20.12 11.61
N GLY A 74 -20.66 20.36 10.62
CA GLY A 74 -22.10 20.46 10.81
C GLY A 74 -22.90 20.37 9.52
N TRP A 75 -24.22 20.26 9.69
CA TRP A 75 -25.15 20.26 8.57
C TRP A 75 -25.15 21.62 7.88
N GLY A 76 -24.83 21.62 6.58
CA GLY A 76 -24.73 22.85 5.78
C GLY A 76 -23.43 23.63 5.95
N GLU A 77 -22.51 23.14 6.78
CA GLU A 77 -21.14 23.69 6.85
C GLU A 77 -20.26 23.09 5.75
N GLU A 78 -19.25 23.86 5.35
CA GLU A 78 -18.28 23.43 4.34
C GLU A 78 -17.45 22.26 4.86
N ARG A 79 -17.16 21.32 3.96
CA ARG A 79 -16.28 20.18 4.25
C ARG A 79 -14.83 20.64 4.23
N VAL A 80 -14.08 20.24 5.26
CA VAL A 80 -12.64 20.41 5.34
C VAL A 80 -11.99 19.13 4.85
N GLU A 81 -10.98 19.26 4.00
CA GLU A 81 -10.18 18.15 3.47
C GLU A 81 -8.72 18.31 3.96
N GLY A 82 -8.03 17.20 4.16
CA GLY A 82 -6.63 17.17 4.56
C GLY A 82 -5.97 15.85 4.19
N SER A 83 -4.64 15.82 4.27
CA SER A 83 -3.83 14.63 4.00
C SER A 83 -3.02 14.28 5.24
N VAL A 84 -3.02 13.00 5.61
CA VAL A 84 -2.14 12.45 6.65
C VAL A 84 -1.13 11.54 5.98
N VAL A 85 0.15 11.88 6.09
CA VAL A 85 1.25 11.10 5.51
C VAL A 85 1.91 10.28 6.61
N ILE A 86 2.06 8.98 6.38
CA ILE A 86 2.63 8.02 7.36
C ILE A 86 3.75 7.24 6.69
N GLU A 87 4.92 7.21 7.32
CA GLU A 87 6.00 6.27 7.00
C GLU A 87 5.87 4.99 7.82
N LEU A 88 6.07 3.84 7.19
CA LEU A 88 6.00 2.52 7.80
C LEU A 88 7.41 1.94 7.95
N PHE A 89 7.81 1.64 9.18
CA PHE A 89 9.13 1.07 9.50
C PHE A 89 9.16 -0.46 9.28
N GLU A 90 9.21 -0.88 8.02
CA GLU A 90 9.14 -2.30 7.61
C GLU A 90 10.26 -3.16 8.22
N ASN A 91 11.45 -2.58 8.48
CA ASN A 91 12.55 -3.29 9.12
C ASN A 91 12.30 -3.62 10.60
N TRP A 92 11.43 -2.87 11.27
CA TRP A 92 11.17 -3.02 12.71
C TRP A 92 9.86 -3.77 13.00
N ALA A 93 8.87 -3.67 12.12
CA ALA A 93 7.58 -4.37 12.22
C ALA A 93 7.10 -4.91 10.84
N PRO A 94 7.81 -5.87 10.24
CA PRO A 94 7.57 -6.32 8.86
C PRO A 94 6.18 -6.92 8.64
N ILE A 95 5.63 -7.67 9.59
CA ILE A 95 4.33 -8.33 9.43
C ILE A 95 3.21 -7.28 9.49
N THR A 96 3.30 -6.35 10.44
CA THR A 96 2.31 -5.30 10.68
C THR A 96 2.27 -4.32 9.52
N THR A 97 3.44 -3.89 9.05
CA THR A 97 3.57 -2.96 7.93
C THR A 97 3.12 -3.60 6.62
N ASN A 98 3.47 -4.86 6.34
CA ASN A 98 2.99 -5.56 5.15
C ASN A 98 1.45 -5.72 5.18
N ASN A 99 0.87 -6.08 6.32
CA ASN A 99 -0.58 -6.16 6.47
C ASN A 99 -1.27 -4.81 6.22
N MET A 100 -0.68 -3.71 6.69
CA MET A 100 -1.17 -2.35 6.42
C MET A 100 -1.12 -2.03 4.92
N ILE A 101 0.01 -2.32 4.26
CA ILE A 101 0.20 -2.11 2.81
C ILE A 101 -0.85 -2.90 2.02
N ASP A 102 -1.03 -4.20 2.32
CA ASP A 102 -2.02 -5.06 1.65
C ASP A 102 -3.45 -4.51 1.80
N HIS A 103 -3.80 -4.00 2.98
CA HIS A 103 -5.11 -3.39 3.23
C HIS A 103 -5.29 -2.04 2.52
N VAL A 104 -4.24 -1.23 2.41
CA VAL A 104 -4.25 0.02 1.64
C VAL A 104 -4.41 -0.29 0.14
N GLU A 105 -3.61 -1.20 -0.41
CA GLU A 105 -3.64 -1.56 -1.84
C GLU A 105 -4.96 -2.20 -2.27
N SER A 106 -5.63 -2.93 -1.36
CA SER A 106 -6.96 -3.49 -1.60
C SER A 106 -8.12 -2.49 -1.46
N GLY A 107 -7.86 -1.25 -1.03
CA GLY A 107 -8.88 -0.22 -0.80
C GLY A 107 -9.75 -0.49 0.44
N LEU A 108 -9.26 -1.31 1.38
CA LEU A 108 -10.03 -1.71 2.56
C LEU A 108 -10.49 -0.50 3.39
N TYR A 109 -9.58 0.47 3.57
CA TYR A 109 -9.79 1.67 4.37
C TYR A 109 -10.64 2.74 3.67
N ASP A 110 -10.95 2.60 2.38
CA ASP A 110 -11.72 3.60 1.64
C ASP A 110 -13.12 3.77 2.24
N GLY A 111 -13.44 5.01 2.63
CA GLY A 111 -14.71 5.37 3.25
C GLY A 111 -14.89 4.87 4.68
N VAL A 112 -13.85 4.27 5.30
CA VAL A 112 -13.83 4.00 6.75
C VAL A 112 -13.64 5.31 7.48
N PHE A 113 -14.52 5.61 8.44
CA PHE A 113 -14.38 6.80 9.28
C PHE A 113 -13.73 6.47 10.63
N PHE A 114 -13.21 7.50 11.29
CA PHE A 114 -12.74 7.43 12.67
C PHE A 114 -13.94 7.23 13.60
N HIS A 115 -14.09 6.03 14.14
CA HIS A 115 -15.24 5.67 14.99
C HIS A 115 -14.99 5.97 16.47
N ARG A 116 -13.75 6.29 16.84
CA ARG A 116 -13.37 6.69 18.20
C ARG A 116 -12.32 7.80 18.13
N VAL A 117 -12.70 8.96 18.64
CA VAL A 117 -11.85 10.16 18.74
C VAL A 117 -11.89 10.63 20.19
N ILE A 118 -10.74 10.64 20.85
CA ILE A 118 -10.58 11.12 22.22
C ILE A 118 -9.54 12.22 22.20
N ASN A 119 -9.95 13.42 22.60
CA ASN A 119 -9.08 14.59 22.71
C ASN A 119 -7.85 14.26 23.56
N ASP A 120 -6.69 14.71 23.09
CA ASP A 120 -5.40 14.54 23.74
C ASP A 120 -5.04 13.06 24.04
N PHE A 121 -5.53 12.14 23.22
CA PHE A 121 -5.18 10.73 23.35
C PHE A 121 -5.08 9.99 22.02
N VAL A 122 -6.22 9.66 21.39
CA VAL A 122 -6.20 8.79 20.21
C VAL A 122 -7.36 9.06 19.27
N THR A 123 -7.05 8.99 17.99
CA THR A 123 -8.01 8.88 16.90
C THR A 123 -7.85 7.48 16.28
N GLN A 124 -8.91 6.68 16.35
CA GLN A 124 -8.91 5.27 15.99
C GLN A 124 -9.86 4.98 14.83
N ALA A 125 -9.36 4.24 13.83
CA ALA A 125 -10.06 3.79 12.63
C ALA A 125 -9.64 2.35 12.27
N GLY A 126 -10.03 1.88 11.09
CA GLY A 126 -9.58 0.61 10.53
C GLY A 126 -10.58 -0.55 10.60
N ASP A 127 -11.75 -0.36 11.22
CA ASP A 127 -12.85 -1.32 11.19
C ASP A 127 -13.60 -1.21 9.84
N PRO A 128 -13.61 -2.25 8.99
CA PRO A 128 -14.28 -2.21 7.68
C PRO A 128 -15.80 -2.02 7.77
N THR A 129 -16.40 -2.25 8.93
CA THR A 129 -17.84 -2.08 9.17
C THR A 129 -18.22 -0.66 9.58
N CYS A 130 -17.23 0.18 9.91
CA CYS A 130 -17.40 1.61 10.14
C CYS A 130 -17.40 2.42 8.84
N LYS A 131 -18.33 2.06 7.94
CA LYS A 131 -18.63 2.79 6.71
C LYS A 131 -20.07 3.32 6.76
N THR A 132 -20.34 4.36 5.97
CA THR A 132 -21.67 4.95 5.91
C THR A 132 -22.67 3.96 5.31
N VAL A 133 -23.79 3.74 6.00
CA VAL A 133 -24.93 2.96 5.53
C VAL A 133 -26.10 3.91 5.29
N GLY A 134 -26.32 4.28 4.03
CA GLY A 134 -27.35 5.24 3.64
C GLY A 134 -26.92 6.68 3.90
N ILE A 135 -27.21 7.21 5.09
CA ILE A 135 -26.90 8.61 5.45
C ILE A 135 -25.79 8.67 6.50
N TYR A 136 -24.77 9.48 6.29
CA TYR A 136 -23.76 9.71 7.34
C TYR A 136 -24.40 10.40 8.55
N PRO A 137 -24.07 10.02 9.80
CA PRO A 137 -23.08 9.02 10.22
C PRO A 137 -23.66 7.63 10.52
N ALA A 138 -24.83 7.26 9.97
CA ALA A 138 -25.37 5.92 10.16
C ALA A 138 -24.40 4.86 9.61
N ALA A 139 -24.15 3.83 10.42
CA ALA A 139 -23.19 2.76 10.13
C ALA A 139 -23.70 1.42 10.64
N SER A 140 -22.94 0.34 10.39
CA SER A 140 -23.24 -0.97 10.95
C SER A 140 -23.28 -0.91 12.49
N PRO A 141 -24.22 -1.61 13.17
CA PRO A 141 -24.18 -1.79 14.63
C PRO A 141 -22.91 -2.49 15.13
N SER A 142 -22.19 -3.18 14.25
CA SER A 142 -20.89 -3.79 14.55
C SER A 142 -19.70 -2.83 14.44
N CYS A 143 -19.91 -1.58 14.05
CA CYS A 143 -18.83 -0.61 13.92
C CYS A 143 -18.10 -0.40 15.26
N GLY A 144 -16.78 -0.54 15.23
CA GLY A 144 -15.89 -0.43 16.38
C GLY A 144 -15.73 -1.74 17.16
N SER A 145 -16.29 -2.85 16.65
CA SER A 145 -16.21 -4.16 17.32
C SER A 145 -14.98 -4.99 16.92
N GLY A 146 -14.26 -4.60 15.86
CA GLY A 146 -13.04 -5.29 15.45
C GLY A 146 -12.42 -4.81 14.14
N GLY A 147 -11.64 -5.69 13.50
CA GLY A 147 -11.01 -5.47 12.20
C GLY A 147 -11.54 -6.43 11.14
N THR A 148 -10.66 -6.89 10.25
CA THR A 148 -10.98 -7.86 9.19
C THR A 148 -11.37 -9.25 9.69
N GLY A 149 -11.16 -9.52 10.99
CA GLY A 149 -11.30 -10.84 11.60
C GLY A 149 -9.99 -11.64 11.61
N GLU A 150 -8.95 -11.16 10.92
CA GLU A 150 -7.61 -11.73 10.97
C GLU A 150 -6.81 -11.12 12.13
N THR A 151 -5.96 -11.94 12.75
CA THR A 151 -5.06 -11.50 13.83
C THR A 151 -3.64 -11.87 13.46
N ILE A 152 -2.76 -10.87 13.51
CA ILE A 152 -1.32 -11.03 13.30
C ILE A 152 -0.58 -11.11 14.64
N PRO A 153 0.58 -11.77 14.71
CA PRO A 153 1.39 -11.79 15.93
C PRO A 153 1.84 -10.37 16.31
N LEU A 154 1.98 -10.12 17.62
CA LEU A 154 2.52 -8.87 18.13
C LEU A 154 4.00 -8.74 17.74
N GLU A 155 4.35 -7.63 17.09
CA GLU A 155 5.73 -7.23 16.84
C GLU A 155 6.12 -6.12 17.81
N HIS A 156 7.23 -6.29 18.51
CA HIS A 156 7.80 -5.28 19.40
C HIS A 156 9.25 -5.02 18.99
N ASN A 157 9.64 -3.75 19.01
CA ASN A 157 11.01 -3.32 18.75
C ASN A 157 11.33 -2.15 19.68
N ASP A 158 12.52 -2.14 20.29
CA ASP A 158 12.92 -1.09 21.24
C ASP A 158 13.01 0.30 20.58
N ASN A 159 13.14 0.36 19.25
CA ASN A 159 13.12 1.61 18.48
C ASN A 159 11.70 2.10 18.15
N LEU A 160 10.67 1.29 18.39
CA LEU A 160 9.26 1.63 18.19
C LEU A 160 8.61 1.97 19.54
N SER A 161 8.67 3.24 19.92
CA SER A 161 8.09 3.74 21.16
C SER A 161 7.07 4.84 20.91
N HIS A 162 6.03 4.86 21.73
CA HIS A 162 5.22 6.06 21.91
C HIS A 162 6.01 7.02 22.79
N VAL A 163 6.16 8.26 22.32
CA VAL A 163 6.77 9.38 23.03
C VAL A 163 5.66 10.41 23.25
N ASP A 164 5.58 10.98 24.45
CA ASP A 164 4.49 11.84 24.92
C ASP A 164 4.78 13.33 24.66
#